data_AF-A0A2V6PMS9-F1
#
_entry.id   AF-A0A2V6PMS9-F1
#
_cell.length_a   1.000
_cell.length_b   1.000
_cell.length_c   1.000
_cell.angle_alpha   90.00
_cell.angle_beta   90.00
_cell.angle_gamma   90.00
#
_symmetry.space_group_name_H-M   'P 1'
#
loop_
_entity.id
_entity.type
_entity.pdbx_description
1 polymer ?
#
loop_
_entity_poly.entity_id
_entity_poly.type
_entity_poly.pdbx_seq_one_letter_code
_entity_poly.pdbx_strand_id
1 'polypeptide(L)'
;MGAAAPSAWRRVKALREQSRLLSGLIGLFIAGYAALAFWLFCRGLKFVANFPGLGTLLIERLMFLLFAFLFVLLLFSNLVISYTNLFRNRETTFLLSLPIPPRIIFRWKFIESALLASWAFLFLIAPLLAAYGLTNHVPWHFYPATAVLIALFIVLPAVAGAWLAVNVARYLDRRAVQVAAVGLAVLMLVGAAFWLRAEPISDEMLETRVLAVLDRLLMKTRFAQFALLPSYWLSAGVLQWSEGALSGAGFFALVLLSHSLFFGSLAFTRMGGLFYDAASKVQSRGSVFWQWTWFRAWQERQRNFNYARGGVERALGVLSVLPPDIRALLVKDIRVFWRDTTQWGQTLVLFGLLGAYIINLRHFSQQLNHPFWVHLVSYLNLGACSLNLATLTTRFVYPQFSLEGKRLWIVGLAPLGLVRIVKTKYWLASVASLCVTMGLIWLSCHMLKMPLGRTLYFVAAVAVMTFTLNGLAIGLGALYPNFKEDNPTKIVSGFGGTFCLVLSFLYIVASVTLLAVGSPWSWTRLGEPTVGWLAGSWAGFAFLSVLLGWIPLRLGLRRVAAFEL
;
A
#
# COMPACT_ATOMS: atom_id res chain seq x y z
N MET A 1 -8.49 34.29 1.84
CA MET A 1 -7.42 33.44 1.24
C MET A 1 -6.07 33.48 1.98
N GLY A 2 -5.92 34.13 3.16
CA GLY A 2 -4.62 34.33 3.82
C GLY A 2 -4.14 33.28 4.85
N ALA A 3 -4.87 32.18 5.08
CA ALA A 3 -4.56 31.24 6.17
C ALA A 3 -3.94 29.89 5.75
N ALA A 4 -3.77 29.63 4.44
CA ALA A 4 -3.27 28.35 3.92
C ALA A 4 -1.74 28.24 3.91
N ALA A 5 -1.03 29.35 3.70
CA ALA A 5 0.44 29.37 3.64
C ALA A 5 1.16 29.07 4.97
N PRO A 6 0.74 29.57 6.15
CA PRO A 6 1.55 29.45 7.37
C PRO A 6 1.59 28.04 7.96
N SER A 7 0.61 27.16 7.71
CA SER A 7 0.60 25.79 8.27
C SER A 7 1.42 24.81 7.43
N ALA A 8 1.35 24.90 6.10
CA ALA A 8 2.23 24.17 5.19
C ALA A 8 3.68 24.60 5.39
N TRP A 9 3.93 25.91 5.52
CA TRP A 9 5.24 26.45 5.83
C TRP A 9 5.77 26.00 7.20
N ARG A 10 4.91 25.93 8.24
CA ARG A 10 5.31 25.39 9.56
C ARG A 10 5.60 23.89 9.51
N ARG A 11 4.89 23.09 8.72
CA ARG A 11 5.22 21.66 8.50
C ARG A 11 6.52 21.49 7.71
N VAL A 12 6.79 22.36 6.73
CA VAL A 12 8.07 22.42 6.02
C VAL A 12 9.22 22.90 6.92
N LYS A 13 8.94 23.83 7.84
CA LYS A 13 9.91 24.28 8.85
C LYS A 13 10.18 23.21 9.90
N ALA A 14 9.17 22.43 10.29
CA ALA A 14 9.33 21.24 11.13
C ALA A 14 10.09 20.10 10.41
N LEU A 15 9.99 20.00 9.09
CA LEU A 15 10.88 19.14 8.28
C LEU A 15 12.33 19.62 8.32
N ARG A 16 12.57 20.94 8.52
CA ARG A 16 13.90 21.51 8.70
C ARG A 16 14.50 21.24 10.10
N GLU A 17 13.66 20.92 11.08
CA GLU A 17 14.06 20.43 12.41
C GLU A 17 14.32 18.91 12.43
N GLN A 18 13.92 18.18 11.38
CA GLN A 18 14.30 16.77 11.19
C GLN A 18 15.74 16.65 10.69
N SER A 19 16.34 15.47 10.86
CA SER A 19 17.74 15.26 10.45
C SER A 19 17.91 15.51 8.96
N ARG A 20 18.89 16.37 8.60
CA ARG A 20 19.21 16.72 7.20
C ARG A 20 19.44 15.47 6.33
N LEU A 21 19.96 14.40 6.95
CA LEU A 21 20.18 13.10 6.32
C LEU A 21 18.85 12.45 5.88
N LEU A 22 17.81 12.46 6.72
CA LEU A 22 16.52 11.88 6.33
C LEU A 22 15.87 12.69 5.22
N SER A 23 15.82 14.01 5.34
CA SER A 23 15.23 14.86 4.29
C SER A 23 15.95 14.66 2.96
N GLY A 24 17.28 14.53 2.99
CA GLY A 24 18.08 14.17 1.82
C GLY A 24 17.75 12.78 1.28
N LEU A 25 17.65 11.76 2.13
CA LEU A 25 17.32 10.40 1.72
C LEU A 25 15.90 10.28 1.14
N ILE A 26 14.91 10.92 1.76
CA ILE A 26 13.54 10.98 1.24
C ILE A 26 13.52 11.73 -0.09
N GLY A 27 14.21 12.86 -0.20
CA GLY A 27 14.34 13.61 -1.46
C GLY A 27 14.96 12.75 -2.56
N LEU A 28 16.05 12.05 -2.25
CA LEU A 28 16.71 11.12 -3.17
C LEU A 28 15.81 9.96 -3.56
N PHE A 29 15.06 9.38 -2.62
CA PHE A 29 14.12 8.30 -2.89
C PHE A 29 12.97 8.75 -3.80
N ILE A 30 12.40 9.94 -3.53
CA ILE A 30 11.32 10.53 -4.33
C ILE A 30 11.83 10.84 -5.75
N ALA A 31 12.99 11.48 -5.87
CA ALA A 31 13.61 11.80 -7.15
C ALA A 31 14.02 10.54 -7.93
N GLY A 32 14.64 9.57 -7.24
CA GLY A 32 15.06 8.29 -7.81
C GLY A 32 13.87 7.47 -8.29
N TYR A 33 12.78 7.41 -7.52
CA TYR A 33 11.54 6.80 -7.96
C TYR A 33 10.98 7.50 -9.20
N ALA A 34 10.88 8.84 -9.19
CA ALA A 34 10.33 9.58 -10.32
C ALA A 34 11.15 9.37 -11.60
N ALA A 35 12.48 9.38 -11.49
CA ALA A 35 13.39 9.11 -12.60
C ALA A 35 13.28 7.66 -13.11
N LEU A 36 13.22 6.68 -12.21
CA LEU A 36 13.06 5.27 -12.57
C LEU A 36 11.70 5.02 -13.23
N ALA A 37 10.62 5.54 -12.65
CA ALA A 37 9.27 5.44 -13.20
C ALA A 37 9.21 6.07 -14.59
N PHE A 38 9.75 7.28 -14.75
CA PHE A 38 9.86 7.96 -16.05
C PHE A 38 10.63 7.11 -17.06
N TRP A 39 11.79 6.57 -16.69
CA TRP A 39 12.59 5.71 -17.57
C TRP A 39 11.86 4.43 -17.98
N LEU A 40 11.19 3.77 -17.03
CA LEU A 40 10.38 2.58 -17.28
C LEU A 40 9.20 2.89 -18.21
N PHE A 41 8.50 4.02 -18.00
CA PHE A 41 7.40 4.44 -18.87
C PHE A 41 7.89 4.77 -20.28
N CYS A 42 9.00 5.50 -20.44
CA CYS A 42 9.59 5.74 -21.76
C CYS A 42 9.93 4.43 -22.48
N ARG A 43 10.55 3.48 -21.77
CA ARG A 43 10.90 2.18 -22.34
C ARG A 43 9.67 1.35 -22.69
N GLY A 44 8.66 1.34 -21.83
CA GLY A 44 7.39 0.65 -22.06
C GLY A 44 6.62 1.22 -23.25
N LEU A 45 6.50 2.55 -23.34
CA LEU A 45 5.85 3.22 -24.46
C LEU A 45 6.57 2.96 -25.78
N LYS A 46 7.91 3.04 -25.81
CA LYS A 46 8.71 2.70 -27.01
C LYS A 46 8.56 1.22 -27.40
N PHE A 47 8.53 0.32 -26.43
CA PHE A 47 8.31 -1.11 -26.68
C PHE A 47 6.95 -1.37 -27.33
N VAL A 48 5.88 -0.70 -26.85
CA VAL A 48 4.54 -0.82 -27.44
C VAL A 48 4.47 -0.15 -28.82
N ALA A 49 5.15 0.98 -29.01
CA ALA A 49 5.18 1.70 -30.29
C ALA A 49 5.87 0.89 -31.41
N ASN A 50 6.76 -0.05 -31.07
CA ASN A 50 7.45 -0.89 -32.06
C ASN A 50 6.52 -1.91 -32.74
N PHE A 51 5.28 -2.10 -32.27
CA PHE A 51 4.31 -2.97 -32.94
C PHE A 51 3.59 -2.20 -34.06
N PRO A 52 3.85 -2.52 -35.36
CA PRO A 52 3.31 -1.76 -36.48
C PRO A 52 1.79 -1.78 -36.50
N GLY A 53 1.14 -0.62 -36.61
CA GLY A 53 -0.32 -0.46 -36.70
C GLY A 53 -1.12 -0.73 -35.42
N LEU A 54 -0.60 -1.53 -34.49
CA LEU A 54 -1.25 -1.86 -33.21
C LEU A 54 -0.79 -0.99 -32.05
N GLY A 55 0.45 -0.47 -32.10
CA GLY A 55 1.06 0.26 -30.98
C GLY A 55 0.28 1.51 -30.55
N THR A 56 -0.16 2.34 -31.50
CA THR A 56 -0.88 3.59 -31.22
C THR A 56 -2.24 3.34 -30.56
N LEU A 57 -3.04 2.44 -31.14
CA LEU A 57 -4.35 2.06 -30.61
C LEU A 57 -4.22 1.40 -29.22
N LEU A 58 -3.15 0.62 -29.00
CA LEU A 58 -2.90 0.01 -27.70
C LEU A 58 -2.50 1.05 -26.65
N ILE A 59 -1.66 2.03 -26.99
CA ILE A 59 -1.28 3.12 -26.08
C ILE A 59 -2.50 3.93 -25.67
N GLU A 60 -3.36 4.29 -26.63
CA GLU A 60 -4.62 4.98 -26.36
C GLU A 60 -5.50 4.17 -25.40
N ARG A 61 -5.71 2.87 -25.68
CA ARG A 61 -6.49 1.97 -24.83
C ARG A 61 -5.91 1.85 -23.41
N LEU A 62 -4.59 1.75 -23.29
CA LEU A 62 -3.89 1.67 -22.02
C LEU A 62 -4.07 2.96 -21.21
N MET A 63 -4.08 4.13 -21.85
CA MET A 63 -4.35 5.41 -21.20
C MET A 63 -5.78 5.47 -20.63
N PHE A 64 -6.80 5.08 -21.41
CA PHE A 64 -8.18 5.02 -20.94
C PHE A 64 -8.34 4.07 -19.76
N LEU A 65 -7.78 2.87 -19.86
CA LEU A 65 -7.83 1.87 -18.79
C LEU A 65 -7.13 2.37 -17.53
N LEU A 66 -5.92 2.91 -17.67
CA LEU A 66 -5.16 3.43 -16.54
C LEU A 66 -5.96 4.51 -15.80
N PHE A 67 -6.46 5.53 -16.50
CA PHE A 67 -7.22 6.59 -15.85
C PHE A 67 -8.55 6.09 -15.26
N ALA A 68 -9.20 5.09 -15.87
CA ALA A 68 -10.39 4.47 -15.30
C ALA A 68 -10.09 3.72 -13.98
N PHE A 69 -9.03 2.91 -13.96
CA PHE A 69 -8.58 2.25 -12.73
C PHE A 69 -8.17 3.25 -11.65
N LEU A 70 -7.43 4.30 -12.04
CA LEU A 70 -7.03 5.35 -11.12
C LEU A 70 -8.21 6.17 -10.61
N PHE A 71 -9.25 6.40 -11.42
CA PHE A 71 -10.49 7.02 -10.97
C PHE A 71 -11.16 6.22 -9.85
N VAL A 72 -11.31 4.91 -10.06
CA VAL A 72 -11.91 4.01 -9.07
C VAL A 72 -11.06 3.98 -7.79
N LEU A 73 -9.74 3.85 -7.92
CA LEU A 73 -8.82 3.85 -6.78
C LEU A 73 -8.87 5.18 -6.01
N LEU A 74 -8.90 6.32 -6.71
CA LEU A 74 -9.05 7.64 -6.09
C LEU A 74 -10.38 7.79 -5.39
N LEU A 75 -11.48 7.28 -5.95
CA LEU A 75 -12.80 7.33 -5.33
C LEU A 75 -12.80 6.54 -4.00
N PHE A 76 -12.25 5.33 -3.98
CA PHE A 76 -12.10 4.54 -2.76
C PHE A 76 -11.18 5.20 -1.74
N SER A 77 -10.03 5.70 -2.20
CA SER A 77 -9.07 6.41 -1.35
C SER A 77 -9.74 7.61 -0.67
N ASN A 78 -10.45 8.44 -1.46
CA ASN A 78 -11.18 9.59 -0.95
C ASN A 78 -12.30 9.19 0.02
N LEU A 79 -13.02 8.09 -0.24
CA LEU A 79 -14.05 7.58 0.68
C LEU A 79 -13.45 7.20 2.05
N VAL A 80 -12.38 6.40 2.06
CA VAL A 80 -11.76 5.89 3.29
C VAL A 80 -11.07 7.00 4.08
N ILE A 81 -10.32 7.87 3.38
CA ILE A 81 -9.61 8.98 3.99
C ILE A 81 -10.61 10.02 4.52
N SER A 82 -11.62 10.40 3.73
CA SER A 82 -12.65 11.35 4.18
C SER A 82 -13.41 10.80 5.39
N TYR A 83 -13.79 9.52 5.39
CA TYR A 83 -14.45 8.91 6.55
C TYR A 83 -13.58 8.98 7.81
N THR A 84 -12.30 8.61 7.69
CA THR A 84 -11.37 8.61 8.82
C THR A 84 -11.10 10.03 9.32
N ASN A 85 -10.91 10.99 8.41
CA ASN A 85 -10.60 12.37 8.79
C ASN A 85 -11.83 13.11 9.36
N LEU A 86 -13.01 12.89 8.80
CA LEU A 86 -14.25 13.53 9.25
C LEU A 86 -14.78 12.95 10.57
N PHE A 87 -14.71 11.63 10.78
CA PHE A 87 -15.41 10.99 11.92
C PHE A 87 -14.49 10.41 13.00
N ARG A 88 -13.21 10.08 12.70
CA ARG A 88 -12.27 9.48 13.68
C ARG A 88 -11.21 10.43 14.19
N ASN A 89 -10.90 11.51 13.47
CA ASN A 89 -9.81 12.38 13.83
C ASN A 89 -10.14 13.18 15.11
N ARG A 90 -9.26 13.11 16.13
CA ARG A 90 -9.39 13.87 17.38
C ARG A 90 -9.51 15.38 17.12
N GLU A 91 -8.82 15.86 16.10
CA GLU A 91 -8.91 17.26 15.66
C GLU A 91 -10.32 17.63 15.23
N THR A 92 -11.02 16.77 14.48
CA THR A 92 -12.38 17.06 14.03
C THR A 92 -13.37 17.05 15.21
N THR A 93 -13.20 16.14 16.16
CA THR A 93 -13.98 16.15 17.41
C THR A 93 -13.73 17.43 18.21
N PHE A 94 -12.48 17.88 18.29
CA PHE A 94 -12.14 19.15 18.95
C PHE A 94 -12.73 20.36 18.22
N LEU A 95 -12.61 20.43 16.89
CA LEU A 95 -13.17 21.52 16.08
C LEU A 95 -14.70 21.60 16.19
N LEU A 96 -15.39 20.47 16.30
CA LEU A 96 -16.85 20.41 16.52
C LEU A 96 -17.27 20.90 17.91
N SER A 97 -16.36 20.94 18.89
CA SER A 97 -16.62 21.49 20.23
C SER A 97 -16.46 23.01 20.30
N LEU A 98 -15.83 23.61 19.29
CA LEU A 98 -15.66 25.06 19.16
C LEU A 98 -16.88 25.67 18.45
N PRO A 99 -17.18 26.97 18.66
CA PRO A 99 -18.26 27.68 17.98
C PRO A 99 -17.93 27.98 16.51
N ILE A 100 -17.46 26.99 15.76
CA ILE A 100 -17.12 27.07 14.34
C ILE A 100 -18.25 26.44 13.53
N PRO A 101 -18.81 27.12 12.52
CA PRO A 101 -19.84 26.54 11.66
C PRO A 101 -19.41 25.20 11.02
N PRO A 102 -20.24 24.14 11.06
CA PRO A 102 -19.88 22.82 10.50
C PRO A 102 -19.52 22.86 9.01
N ARG A 103 -20.04 23.84 8.26
CA ARG A 103 -19.70 24.06 6.85
C ARG A 103 -18.21 24.39 6.66
N ILE A 104 -17.62 25.18 7.55
CA ILE A 104 -16.20 25.55 7.47
C ILE A 104 -15.32 24.35 7.83
N ILE A 105 -15.70 23.60 8.87
CA ILE A 105 -15.02 22.37 9.28
C ILE A 105 -15.02 21.35 8.13
N PHE A 106 -16.18 21.13 7.49
CA PHE A 106 -16.30 20.24 6.34
C PHE A 106 -15.43 20.71 5.17
N ARG A 107 -15.47 22.00 4.79
CA ARG A 107 -14.64 22.56 3.71
C ARG A 107 -13.16 22.30 3.94
N TRP A 108 -12.69 22.56 5.16
CA TRP A 108 -11.30 22.34 5.54
C TRP A 108 -10.92 20.86 5.45
N LYS A 109 -11.72 20.00 6.09
CA LYS A 109 -11.45 18.55 6.13
C LYS A 109 -11.62 17.89 4.76
N PHE A 110 -12.47 18.42 3.89
CA PHE A 110 -12.61 18.01 2.50
C PHE A 110 -11.33 18.29 1.70
N ILE A 111 -10.81 19.52 1.75
CA ILE A 111 -9.57 19.89 1.06
C ILE A 111 -8.40 19.05 1.59
N GLU A 112 -8.28 18.91 2.91
CA GLU A 112 -7.24 18.07 3.51
C GLU A 112 -7.33 16.62 3.03
N SER A 113 -8.53 16.04 3.01
CA SER A 113 -8.73 14.65 2.56
C SER A 113 -8.45 14.49 1.07
N ALA A 114 -8.87 15.44 0.24
CA ALA A 114 -8.63 15.43 -1.21
C ALA A 114 -7.12 15.50 -1.54
N LEU A 115 -6.37 16.37 -0.86
CA LEU A 115 -4.91 16.46 -1.03
C LEU A 115 -4.20 15.18 -0.56
N LEU A 116 -4.60 14.64 0.59
CA LEU A 116 -4.05 13.40 1.14
C LEU A 116 -4.41 12.15 0.32
N ALA A 117 -5.52 12.14 -0.40
CA ALA A 117 -5.89 11.04 -1.29
C ALA A 117 -5.14 11.11 -2.63
N SER A 118 -4.78 12.30 -3.09
CA SER A 118 -4.35 12.54 -4.47
C SER A 118 -2.83 12.60 -4.66
N TRP A 119 -2.04 12.74 -3.59
CA TRP A 119 -0.57 12.85 -3.72
C TRP A 119 0.05 11.62 -4.40
N ALA A 120 -0.36 10.41 -4.03
CA ALA A 120 0.18 9.17 -4.61
C ALA A 120 -0.21 9.02 -6.09
N PHE A 121 -1.40 9.49 -6.45
CA PHE A 121 -1.87 9.53 -7.83
C PHE A 121 -1.04 10.50 -8.69
N LEU A 122 -0.79 11.72 -8.20
CA LEU A 122 0.08 12.68 -8.88
C LEU A 122 1.50 12.13 -9.07
N PHE A 123 2.00 11.43 -8.06
CA PHE A 123 3.34 10.84 -8.07
C PHE A 123 3.50 9.74 -9.13
N LEU A 124 2.43 9.02 -9.46
CA LEU A 124 2.41 8.00 -10.53
C LEU A 124 2.21 8.61 -11.92
N ILE A 125 1.30 9.58 -12.06
CA ILE A 125 0.92 10.13 -13.37
C ILE A 125 1.92 11.13 -13.92
N ALA A 126 2.53 11.95 -13.06
CA ALA A 126 3.51 12.94 -13.49
C ALA A 126 4.64 12.35 -14.37
N PRO A 127 5.35 11.28 -13.95
CA PRO A 127 6.38 10.67 -14.80
C PRO A 127 5.81 10.00 -16.05
N LEU A 128 4.59 9.45 -15.99
CA LEU A 128 3.95 8.84 -17.15
C LEU A 128 3.63 9.86 -18.24
N LEU A 129 2.99 10.99 -17.89
CA LEU A 129 2.64 12.02 -18.86
C LEU A 129 3.87 12.75 -19.38
N ALA A 130 4.89 12.93 -18.52
CA ALA A 130 6.19 13.41 -18.96
C ALA A 130 6.80 12.48 -20.01
N ALA A 131 6.78 11.17 -19.76
CA ALA A 131 7.29 10.16 -20.70
C ALA A 131 6.49 10.12 -22.00
N TYR A 132 5.16 10.21 -21.91
CA TYR A 132 4.26 10.25 -23.05
C TYR A 132 4.51 11.48 -23.94
N GLY A 133 4.56 12.67 -23.35
CA GLY A 133 4.80 13.92 -24.08
C GLY A 133 6.17 13.95 -24.77
N LEU A 134 7.22 13.42 -24.13
CA LEU A 134 8.56 13.33 -24.73
C LEU A 134 8.65 12.29 -25.84
N THR A 135 7.97 11.14 -25.69
CA THR A 135 7.99 10.06 -26.68
C THR A 135 7.24 10.45 -27.96
N ASN A 136 6.15 11.21 -27.83
CA ASN A 136 5.35 11.69 -28.96
C ASN A 136 5.75 13.09 -29.47
N HIS A 137 6.87 13.64 -28.96
CA HIS A 137 7.42 14.95 -29.36
C HIS A 137 6.39 16.10 -29.30
N VAL A 138 5.61 16.14 -28.22
CA VAL A 138 4.51 17.10 -28.05
C VAL A 138 5.06 18.47 -27.65
N PRO A 139 4.50 19.58 -28.16
CA PRO A 139 4.85 20.96 -27.77
C PRO A 139 4.68 21.27 -26.27
N TRP A 140 5.52 22.19 -25.75
CA TRP A 140 5.67 22.51 -24.32
C TRP A 140 4.36 22.84 -23.58
N HIS A 141 3.38 23.43 -24.26
CA HIS A 141 2.09 23.81 -23.67
C HIS A 141 1.24 22.61 -23.20
N PHE A 142 1.57 21.39 -23.62
CA PHE A 142 0.93 20.16 -23.15
C PHE A 142 1.16 19.91 -21.65
N TYR A 143 2.35 20.19 -21.12
CA TYR A 143 2.67 19.95 -19.71
C TYR A 143 1.81 20.77 -18.73
N PRO A 144 1.68 22.11 -18.87
CA PRO A 144 0.79 22.89 -18.01
C PRO A 144 -0.69 22.57 -18.27
N ALA A 145 -1.10 22.33 -19.52
CA ALA A 145 -2.49 21.98 -19.83
C ALA A 145 -2.92 20.67 -19.16
N THR A 146 -2.10 19.62 -19.24
CA THR A 146 -2.38 18.34 -18.59
C THR A 146 -2.37 18.45 -17.07
N ALA A 147 -1.51 19.28 -16.48
CA ALA A 147 -1.54 19.55 -15.04
C ALA A 147 -2.88 20.17 -14.59
N VAL A 148 -3.44 21.09 -15.39
CA VAL A 148 -4.77 21.68 -15.13
C VAL A 148 -5.87 20.62 -15.27
N LEU A 149 -5.86 19.81 -16.33
CA LEU A 149 -6.83 18.73 -16.52
C LEU A 149 -6.84 17.75 -15.35
N ILE A 150 -5.66 17.38 -14.85
CA ILE A 150 -5.50 16.51 -13.68
C ILE A 150 -6.08 17.17 -12.42
N ALA A 151 -5.77 18.45 -12.19
CA ALA A 151 -6.29 19.17 -11.04
C ALA A 151 -7.82 19.21 -11.03
N LEU A 152 -8.45 19.44 -12.19
CA LEU A 152 -9.90 19.39 -12.35
C LEU A 152 -10.46 17.98 -12.15
N PHE A 153 -9.79 16.98 -12.71
CA PHE A 153 -10.18 15.58 -12.59
C PHE A 153 -10.18 15.10 -11.13
N ILE A 154 -9.20 15.49 -10.32
CA ILE A 154 -9.08 15.09 -8.91
C ILE A 154 -10.29 15.51 -8.06
N VAL A 155 -10.92 16.64 -8.38
CA VAL A 155 -12.06 17.16 -7.61
C VAL A 155 -13.27 16.21 -7.68
N LEU A 156 -13.52 15.59 -8.83
CA LEU A 156 -14.69 14.73 -9.06
C LEU A 156 -14.72 13.48 -8.15
N PRO A 157 -13.70 12.60 -8.12
CA PRO A 157 -13.66 11.47 -7.20
C PRO A 157 -13.53 11.93 -5.74
N ALA A 158 -12.96 13.10 -5.45
CA ALA A 158 -12.94 13.66 -4.10
C ALA A 158 -14.34 14.01 -3.60
N VAL A 159 -15.14 14.73 -4.39
CA VAL A 159 -16.54 15.05 -4.07
C VAL A 159 -17.37 13.78 -3.94
N ALA A 160 -17.28 12.87 -4.91
CA ALA A 160 -18.01 11.60 -4.88
C ALA A 160 -17.65 10.76 -3.65
N GLY A 161 -16.35 10.62 -3.34
CA GLY A 161 -15.85 9.89 -2.18
C GLY A 161 -16.28 10.51 -0.85
N ALA A 162 -16.21 11.83 -0.72
CA ALA A 162 -16.67 12.53 0.48
C ALA A 162 -18.20 12.43 0.66
N TRP A 163 -18.96 12.54 -0.44
CA TRP A 163 -20.41 12.34 -0.42
C TRP A 163 -20.78 10.93 0.01
N LEU A 164 -20.14 9.90 -0.56
CA LEU A 164 -20.32 8.52 -0.15
C LEU A 164 -19.95 8.32 1.33
N ALA A 165 -18.83 8.88 1.79
CA ALA A 165 -18.39 8.75 3.18
C ALA A 165 -19.42 9.31 4.18
N VAL A 166 -19.99 10.48 3.89
CA VAL A 166 -21.01 11.10 4.75
C VAL A 166 -22.33 10.30 4.72
N ASN A 167 -22.76 9.81 3.55
CA ASN A 167 -23.97 9.00 3.44
C ASN A 167 -23.82 7.65 4.12
N VAL A 168 -22.71 6.94 3.87
CA VAL A 168 -22.41 5.66 4.52
C VAL A 168 -22.35 5.81 6.04
N ALA A 169 -21.74 6.90 6.54
CA ALA A 169 -21.70 7.20 7.98
C ALA A 169 -23.09 7.42 8.61
N ARG A 170 -24.10 7.81 7.84
CA ARG A 170 -25.48 7.98 8.35
C ARG A 170 -26.17 6.65 8.59
N TYR A 171 -25.89 5.62 7.79
CA TYR A 171 -26.62 4.36 7.82
C TYR A 171 -25.84 3.24 8.48
N LEU A 172 -24.52 3.17 8.26
CA LEU A 172 -23.70 2.09 8.77
C LEU A 172 -22.96 2.47 10.05
N ASP A 173 -22.73 1.44 10.84
CA ASP A 173 -22.14 1.48 12.16
C ASP A 173 -20.61 1.66 12.12
N ARG A 174 -20.00 2.22 13.17
CA ARG A 174 -18.57 2.60 13.18
C ARG A 174 -17.60 1.49 12.73
N ARG A 175 -17.88 0.24 13.07
CA ARG A 175 -17.08 -0.94 12.65
C ARG A 175 -17.59 -1.54 11.34
N ALA A 176 -18.90 -1.52 11.11
CA ALA A 176 -19.53 -2.03 9.90
C ALA A 176 -19.14 -1.24 8.65
N VAL A 177 -18.99 0.09 8.74
CA VAL A 177 -18.53 0.94 7.62
C VAL A 177 -17.14 0.51 7.15
N GLN A 178 -16.21 0.28 8.07
CA GLN A 178 -14.83 -0.07 7.71
C GLN A 178 -14.76 -1.48 7.13
N VAL A 179 -15.44 -2.44 7.75
CA VAL A 179 -15.48 -3.82 7.26
C VAL A 179 -16.21 -3.90 5.92
N ALA A 180 -17.31 -3.15 5.74
CA ALA A 180 -18.04 -3.10 4.47
C ALA A 180 -17.25 -2.40 3.37
N ALA A 181 -16.59 -1.26 3.65
CA ALA A 181 -15.78 -0.56 2.65
C ALA A 181 -14.56 -1.39 2.22
N VAL A 182 -13.90 -2.03 3.19
CA VAL A 182 -12.78 -2.93 2.92
C VAL A 182 -13.25 -4.19 2.19
N GLY A 183 -14.33 -4.81 2.65
CA GLY A 183 -14.92 -6.00 2.03
C GLY A 183 -15.39 -5.73 0.61
N LEU A 184 -16.01 -4.57 0.37
CA LEU A 184 -16.45 -4.13 -0.96
C LEU A 184 -15.25 -3.83 -1.87
N ALA A 185 -14.20 -3.17 -1.38
CA ALA A 185 -12.98 -2.95 -2.15
C ALA A 185 -12.28 -4.27 -2.49
N VAL A 186 -12.21 -5.22 -1.55
CA VAL A 186 -11.67 -6.56 -1.80
C VAL A 186 -12.55 -7.32 -2.78
N LEU A 187 -13.88 -7.29 -2.64
CA LEU A 187 -14.82 -7.92 -3.58
C LEU A 187 -14.72 -7.31 -4.98
N MET A 188 -14.53 -6.00 -5.11
CA MET A 188 -14.31 -5.37 -6.41
C MET A 188 -12.95 -5.72 -7.00
N LEU A 189 -11.88 -5.79 -6.19
CA LEU A 189 -10.57 -6.20 -6.66
C LEU A 189 -10.54 -7.67 -7.07
N VAL A 190 -11.20 -8.54 -6.29
CA VAL A 190 -11.38 -9.95 -6.61
C VAL A 190 -12.28 -10.07 -7.85
N GLY A 191 -13.42 -9.39 -7.90
CA GLY A 191 -14.32 -9.38 -9.05
C GLY A 191 -13.63 -8.89 -10.33
N ALA A 192 -12.86 -7.81 -10.25
CA ALA A 192 -12.03 -7.33 -11.35
C ALA A 192 -10.95 -8.34 -11.73
N ALA A 193 -10.27 -8.96 -10.76
CA ALA A 193 -9.27 -10.00 -11.04
C ALA A 193 -9.89 -11.24 -11.70
N PHE A 194 -11.12 -11.62 -11.31
CA PHE A 194 -11.88 -12.70 -11.92
C PHE A 194 -12.39 -12.33 -13.31
N TRP A 195 -12.83 -11.09 -13.52
CA TRP A 195 -13.36 -10.61 -14.80
C TRP A 195 -12.26 -10.37 -15.84
N LEU A 196 -11.11 -9.88 -15.37
CA LEU A 196 -9.85 -9.74 -16.13
C LEU A 196 -9.06 -11.05 -16.17
N ARG A 197 -9.59 -12.19 -15.70
CA ARG A 197 -8.95 -13.48 -15.94
C ARG A 197 -8.74 -13.63 -17.45
N ALA A 198 -7.48 -13.83 -17.81
CA ALA A 198 -7.13 -14.45 -19.08
C ALA A 198 -7.77 -15.85 -19.03
N GLU A 199 -8.71 -16.12 -19.94
CA GLU A 199 -9.11 -17.49 -20.23
C GLU A 199 -7.93 -18.17 -20.94
N PRO A 200 -7.68 -19.47 -20.70
CA PRO A 200 -6.57 -20.16 -21.32
C PRO A 200 -6.76 -20.13 -22.84
N ILE A 201 -5.84 -19.43 -23.52
CA ILE A 201 -5.77 -19.38 -24.97
C ILE A 201 -5.33 -20.78 -25.40
N SER A 202 -6.25 -21.56 -25.99
CA SER A 202 -5.90 -22.85 -26.59
C SER A 202 -5.01 -22.60 -27.80
N ASP A 203 -4.01 -23.46 -28.01
CA ASP A 203 -3.01 -23.33 -29.07
C ASP A 203 -3.62 -23.24 -30.48
N GLU A 204 -4.85 -23.74 -30.70
CA GLU A 204 -5.61 -23.59 -31.96
C GLU A 204 -6.06 -22.14 -32.26
N MET A 205 -6.18 -21.26 -31.26
CA MET A 205 -6.61 -19.87 -31.47
C MET A 205 -5.46 -18.92 -31.85
N LEU A 206 -4.22 -19.35 -31.68
CA LEU A 206 -3.03 -18.51 -31.86
C LEU A 206 -2.62 -18.38 -33.34
N GLU A 207 -2.93 -19.39 -34.16
CA GLU A 207 -2.59 -19.40 -35.60
C GLU A 207 -3.61 -18.65 -36.48
N THR A 208 -4.90 -18.58 -36.12
CA THR A 208 -5.92 -18.11 -37.10
C THR A 208 -6.49 -16.71 -36.86
N ARG A 209 -6.33 -16.04 -35.71
CA ARG A 209 -6.88 -14.68 -35.56
C ARG A 209 -6.34 -13.88 -34.36
N VAL A 210 -5.12 -13.37 -34.49
CA VAL A 210 -4.57 -12.32 -33.60
C VAL A 210 -5.56 -11.15 -33.42
N LEU A 211 -6.29 -10.79 -34.49
CA LEU A 211 -7.37 -9.79 -34.48
C LEU A 211 -8.57 -10.15 -33.60
N ALA A 212 -8.96 -11.42 -33.47
CA ALA A 212 -10.09 -11.81 -32.61
C ALA A 212 -9.72 -11.83 -31.12
N VAL A 213 -8.48 -12.19 -30.80
CA VAL A 213 -7.93 -12.09 -29.45
C VAL A 213 -7.83 -10.62 -29.04
N LEU A 214 -7.37 -9.76 -29.95
CA LEU A 214 -7.35 -8.31 -29.75
C LEU A 214 -8.77 -7.77 -29.57
N ASP A 215 -9.72 -8.11 -30.43
CA ASP A 215 -11.11 -7.64 -30.33
C ASP A 215 -11.81 -8.10 -29.03
N ARG A 216 -11.51 -9.31 -28.53
CA ARG A 216 -12.02 -9.77 -27.22
C ARG A 216 -11.42 -9.02 -26.03
N LEU A 217 -10.11 -8.76 -26.05
CA LEU A 217 -9.45 -7.92 -25.03
C LEU A 217 -9.93 -6.46 -25.11
N LEU A 218 -10.19 -5.97 -26.32
CA LEU A 218 -10.78 -4.65 -26.60
C LEU A 218 -12.25 -4.59 -26.13
N MET A 219 -13.01 -5.69 -26.20
CA MET A 219 -14.38 -5.78 -25.69
C MET A 219 -14.44 -5.75 -24.16
N LYS A 220 -13.59 -6.53 -23.47
CA LYS A 220 -13.48 -6.49 -21.99
C LYS A 220 -12.98 -5.14 -21.46
N THR A 221 -12.46 -4.25 -22.31
CA THR A 221 -11.92 -2.95 -21.89
C THR A 221 -12.81 -1.76 -22.27
N ARG A 222 -13.93 -2.00 -22.98
CA ARG A 222 -14.89 -0.94 -23.38
C ARG A 222 -15.49 -0.17 -22.21
N PHE A 223 -15.59 -0.77 -21.03
CA PHE A 223 -16.12 -0.07 -19.85
C PHE A 223 -15.31 1.19 -19.50
N ALA A 224 -13.99 1.17 -19.76
CA ALA A 224 -13.10 2.32 -19.52
C ALA A 224 -13.32 3.47 -20.51
N GLN A 225 -14.02 3.21 -21.62
CA GLN A 225 -14.37 4.18 -22.66
C GLN A 225 -15.81 4.68 -22.53
N PHE A 226 -16.49 4.42 -21.41
CA PHE A 226 -17.84 4.92 -21.22
C PHE A 226 -17.83 6.46 -21.17
N ALA A 227 -18.59 7.08 -22.09
CA ALA A 227 -18.50 8.51 -22.38
C ALA A 227 -18.82 9.45 -21.20
N LEU A 228 -19.57 8.96 -20.21
CA LEU A 228 -19.93 9.73 -19.00
C LEU A 228 -18.91 9.57 -17.85
N LEU A 229 -17.87 8.75 -18.01
CA LEU A 229 -16.85 8.61 -16.98
C LEU A 229 -15.91 9.83 -16.96
N PRO A 230 -15.62 10.40 -15.78
CA PRO A 230 -14.61 11.46 -15.66
C PRO A 230 -13.23 11.05 -16.19
N SER A 231 -12.88 9.77 -16.10
CA SER A 231 -11.64 9.23 -16.65
C SER A 231 -11.59 9.29 -18.17
N TYR A 232 -12.73 9.16 -18.85
CA TYR A 232 -12.83 9.30 -20.29
C TYR A 232 -12.51 10.74 -20.72
N TRP A 233 -13.10 11.74 -20.05
CA TRP A 233 -12.84 13.15 -20.36
C TRP A 233 -11.37 13.54 -20.16
N LEU A 234 -10.73 13.04 -19.10
CA LEU A 234 -9.30 13.26 -18.87
C LEU A 234 -8.45 12.61 -19.97
N SER A 235 -8.73 11.33 -20.27
CA SER A 235 -7.96 10.57 -21.27
C SER A 235 -8.09 11.19 -22.65
N ALA A 236 -9.32 11.49 -23.09
CA ALA A 236 -9.60 12.11 -24.37
C ALA A 236 -8.99 13.52 -24.46
N GLY A 237 -9.07 14.31 -23.39
CA GLY A 237 -8.43 15.63 -23.33
C GLY A 237 -6.90 15.56 -23.49
N VAL A 238 -6.24 14.61 -22.83
CA VAL A 238 -4.79 14.40 -22.93
C VAL A 238 -4.39 13.92 -24.33
N LEU A 239 -5.11 12.95 -24.89
CA LEU A 239 -4.81 12.36 -26.20
C LEU A 239 -5.02 13.38 -27.33
N GLN A 240 -6.17 14.07 -27.35
CA GLN A 240 -6.47 15.06 -28.39
C GLN A 240 -5.54 16.27 -28.32
N TRP A 241 -5.08 16.66 -27.12
CA TRP A 241 -4.07 17.70 -26.98
C TRP A 241 -2.72 17.24 -27.56
N SER A 242 -2.36 15.97 -27.35
CA SER A 242 -1.13 15.37 -27.89
C SER A 242 -1.15 15.27 -29.42
N GLU A 243 -2.31 15.03 -30.01
CA GLU A 243 -2.51 14.91 -31.47
C GLU A 243 -2.63 16.28 -32.17
N GLY A 244 -2.65 17.38 -31.41
CA GLY A 244 -2.81 18.73 -31.95
C GLY A 244 -4.27 19.15 -32.19
N ALA A 245 -5.25 18.31 -31.85
CA ALA A 245 -6.68 18.61 -31.90
C ALA A 245 -7.11 19.46 -30.68
N LEU A 246 -6.62 20.71 -30.63
CA LEU A 246 -6.81 21.62 -29.49
C LEU A 246 -8.28 21.95 -29.19
N SER A 247 -9.14 22.00 -30.21
CA SER A 247 -10.57 22.27 -30.05
C SER A 247 -11.28 21.16 -29.28
N GLY A 248 -11.02 19.89 -29.63
CA GLY A 248 -11.56 18.74 -28.93
C GLY A 248 -11.01 18.61 -27.51
N ALA A 249 -9.71 18.85 -27.33
CA ALA A 249 -9.09 18.86 -26.02
C ALA A 249 -9.66 19.99 -25.11
N GLY A 250 -9.90 21.17 -25.69
CA GLY A 250 -10.57 22.30 -25.03
C GLY A 250 -12.01 21.97 -24.63
N PHE A 251 -12.77 21.27 -25.48
CA PHE A 251 -14.11 20.79 -25.13
C PHE A 251 -14.08 19.90 -23.89
N PHE A 252 -13.22 18.88 -23.84
CA PHE A 252 -13.12 18.02 -22.65
C PHE A 252 -12.60 18.74 -21.42
N ALA A 253 -11.72 19.73 -21.58
CA ALA A 253 -11.28 20.60 -20.49
C ALA A 253 -12.47 21.39 -19.89
N LEU A 254 -13.33 21.95 -20.73
CA LEU A 254 -14.54 22.67 -20.32
C LEU A 254 -15.59 21.75 -19.67
N VAL A 255 -15.74 20.53 -20.17
CA VAL A 255 -16.60 19.50 -19.55
C VAL A 255 -16.09 19.17 -18.14
N LEU A 256 -14.79 18.92 -17.97
CA LEU A 256 -14.19 18.67 -16.66
C LEU A 256 -14.35 19.89 -15.72
N LEU A 257 -14.13 21.10 -16.23
CA LEU A 257 -14.24 22.33 -15.47
C LEU A 257 -15.68 22.55 -14.99
N SER A 258 -16.67 22.42 -15.87
CA SER A 258 -18.09 22.61 -15.53
C SER A 258 -18.56 21.61 -14.47
N HIS A 259 -18.23 20.33 -14.62
CA HIS A 259 -18.60 19.30 -13.63
C HIS A 259 -17.87 19.50 -12.30
N SER A 260 -16.57 19.84 -12.34
CA SER A 260 -15.76 20.09 -11.14
C SER A 260 -16.31 21.28 -10.34
N LEU A 261 -16.67 22.38 -11.00
CA LEU A 261 -17.27 23.53 -10.35
C LEU A 261 -18.68 23.23 -9.83
N PHE A 262 -19.50 22.54 -10.60
CA PHE A 262 -20.86 22.18 -10.18
C PHE A 262 -20.85 21.27 -8.95
N PHE A 263 -20.16 20.12 -9.01
CA PHE A 263 -20.11 19.19 -7.88
C PHE A 263 -19.30 19.74 -6.70
N GLY A 264 -18.22 20.48 -6.96
CA GLY A 264 -17.43 21.14 -5.93
C GLY A 264 -18.23 22.19 -5.17
N SER A 265 -19.03 23.01 -5.86
CA SER A 265 -19.90 24.00 -5.22
C SER A 265 -21.03 23.33 -4.42
N LEU A 266 -21.61 22.24 -4.93
CA LEU A 266 -22.60 21.45 -4.20
C LEU A 266 -22.01 20.86 -2.90
N ALA A 267 -20.79 20.32 -2.98
CA ALA A 267 -20.07 19.83 -1.81
C ALA A 267 -19.83 20.94 -0.78
N PHE A 268 -19.36 22.11 -1.20
CA PHE A 268 -19.07 23.22 -0.28
C PHE A 268 -20.29 23.92 0.30
N THR A 269 -21.45 23.82 -0.33
CA THR A 269 -22.69 24.46 0.13
C THR A 269 -23.58 23.51 0.92
N ARG A 270 -23.95 22.35 0.38
CA ARG A 270 -24.97 21.46 0.94
C ARG A 270 -24.45 20.43 1.93
N MET A 271 -23.20 19.97 1.78
CA MET A 271 -22.69 18.84 2.59
C MET A 271 -22.42 19.18 4.06
N GLY A 272 -22.21 20.45 4.41
CA GLY A 272 -21.86 20.82 5.79
C GLY A 272 -22.96 20.50 6.81
N GLY A 273 -24.23 20.69 6.45
CA GLY A 273 -25.35 20.26 7.30
C GLY A 273 -25.44 18.73 7.36
N LEU A 274 -25.28 18.08 6.20
CA LEU A 274 -25.35 16.62 6.13
C LEU A 274 -24.28 15.92 6.95
N PHE A 275 -23.08 16.53 6.99
CA PHE A 275 -21.93 16.12 7.78
C PHE A 275 -22.21 16.23 9.28
N TYR A 276 -22.79 17.35 9.74
CA TYR A 276 -23.09 17.54 11.16
C TYR A 276 -24.08 16.48 11.66
N ASP A 277 -25.15 16.22 10.90
CA ASP A 277 -26.12 15.16 11.24
C ASP A 277 -25.46 13.78 11.29
N ALA A 278 -24.57 13.49 10.34
CA ALA A 278 -23.84 12.23 10.28
C ALA A 278 -22.89 12.11 11.49
N ALA A 279 -22.18 13.18 11.85
CA ALA A 279 -21.26 13.21 12.98
C ALA A 279 -21.98 12.99 14.30
N SER A 280 -23.12 13.66 14.50
CA SER A 280 -23.98 13.47 15.68
C SER A 280 -24.46 12.01 15.77
N LYS A 281 -24.94 11.42 14.67
CA LYS A 281 -25.39 10.02 14.63
C LYS A 281 -24.27 9.01 14.91
N VAL A 282 -23.08 9.20 14.35
CA VAL A 282 -21.95 8.28 14.57
C VAL A 282 -21.43 8.34 16.00
N GLN A 283 -21.44 9.51 16.64
CA GLN A 283 -20.97 9.66 18.03
C GLN A 283 -22.01 9.23 19.07
N SER A 284 -23.31 9.40 18.77
CA SER A 284 -24.41 9.02 19.66
C SER A 284 -24.85 7.55 19.54
N ARG A 285 -24.58 6.89 18.40
CA ARG A 285 -24.93 5.48 18.22
C ARG A 285 -24.03 4.56 19.05
N GLY A 286 -24.64 3.83 19.99
CA GLY A 286 -24.13 2.53 20.40
C GLY A 286 -24.13 1.57 19.22
N SER A 287 -23.21 0.59 19.21
CA SER A 287 -23.08 -0.43 18.16
C SER A 287 -24.47 -0.94 17.70
N VAL A 288 -24.78 -0.93 16.40
CA VAL A 288 -25.98 -1.51 15.77
C VAL A 288 -26.24 -2.93 16.25
N PHE A 289 -25.19 -3.70 16.52
CA PHE A 289 -25.30 -5.01 17.16
C PHE A 289 -26.00 -5.00 18.54
N TRP A 290 -26.05 -3.86 19.24
CA TRP A 290 -26.77 -3.70 20.51
C TRP A 290 -28.29 -3.82 20.35
N GLN A 291 -28.82 -3.56 19.16
CA GLN A 291 -30.24 -3.78 18.87
C GLN A 291 -30.57 -5.28 18.90
N TRP A 292 -29.61 -6.14 18.56
CA TRP A 292 -29.80 -7.59 18.52
C TRP A 292 -29.75 -8.20 19.92
N THR A 293 -30.84 -8.87 20.32
CA THR A 293 -31.04 -9.44 21.66
C THR A 293 -29.97 -10.47 22.03
N TRP A 294 -29.48 -11.24 21.06
CA TRP A 294 -28.41 -12.23 21.27
C TRP A 294 -27.07 -11.57 21.63
N PHE A 295 -26.77 -10.39 21.09
CA PHE A 295 -25.52 -9.68 21.37
C PHE A 295 -25.54 -9.07 22.77
N ARG A 296 -26.70 -8.52 23.20
CA ARG A 296 -26.92 -8.07 24.58
C ARG A 296 -26.75 -9.23 25.58
N ALA A 297 -27.39 -10.36 25.33
CA ALA A 297 -27.29 -11.55 26.19
C ALA A 297 -25.85 -12.12 26.25
N TRP A 298 -25.11 -12.10 25.14
CA TRP A 298 -23.70 -12.52 25.11
C TRP A 298 -22.80 -11.60 25.94
N GLN A 299 -23.04 -10.28 25.89
CA GLN A 299 -22.24 -9.31 26.61
C GLN A 299 -22.57 -9.24 28.11
N GLU A 300 -23.84 -9.48 28.48
CA GLU A 300 -24.23 -9.70 29.88
C GLU A 300 -23.58 -10.96 30.46
N ARG A 301 -23.50 -12.05 29.69
CA ARG A 301 -22.74 -13.25 30.09
C ARG A 301 -21.24 -12.97 30.28
N GLN A 302 -20.67 -12.03 29.52
CA GLN A 302 -19.28 -11.59 29.72
C GLN A 302 -19.08 -10.61 30.88
N ARG A 303 -20.16 -10.03 31.42
CA ARG A 303 -20.10 -9.12 32.58
C ARG A 303 -19.83 -9.88 33.88
N ASN A 304 -20.22 -11.16 33.94
CA ASN A 304 -19.81 -12.08 34.98
C ASN A 304 -18.35 -12.50 34.72
N PHE A 305 -17.41 -11.86 35.40
CA PHE A 305 -15.98 -12.14 35.34
C PHE A 305 -15.65 -13.50 35.99
N ASN A 306 -15.92 -14.59 35.29
CA ASN A 306 -15.29 -15.88 35.57
C ASN A 306 -14.03 -15.99 34.70
N TYR A 307 -12.85 -15.91 35.32
CA TYR A 307 -11.58 -16.10 34.63
C TYR A 307 -11.41 -17.58 34.24
N ALA A 308 -11.95 -17.95 33.09
CA ALA A 308 -11.72 -19.26 32.50
C ALA A 308 -10.49 -19.21 31.58
N ARG A 309 -9.63 -20.25 31.64
CA ARG A 309 -8.50 -20.38 30.72
C ARG A 309 -8.97 -20.35 29.28
N GLY A 310 -8.61 -19.30 28.55
CA GLY A 310 -9.06 -19.07 27.17
C GLY A 310 -8.40 -20.04 26.18
N GLY A 311 -8.96 -20.20 24.98
CA GLY A 311 -8.41 -21.10 23.94
C GLY A 311 -6.95 -20.81 23.57
N VAL A 312 -6.56 -19.53 23.53
CA VAL A 312 -5.17 -19.10 23.28
C VAL A 312 -4.22 -19.54 24.40
N GLU A 313 -4.66 -19.50 25.66
CA GLU A 313 -3.85 -19.97 26.78
C GLU A 313 -3.68 -21.49 26.74
N ARG A 314 -4.71 -22.24 26.31
CA ARG A 314 -4.60 -23.71 26.16
C ARG A 314 -3.67 -24.09 25.02
N ALA A 315 -3.80 -23.46 23.85
CA ALA A 315 -2.93 -23.72 22.70
C ALA A 315 -1.45 -23.42 23.02
N LEU A 316 -1.18 -22.28 23.68
CA LEU A 316 0.18 -21.97 24.14
C LEU A 316 0.64 -22.83 25.32
N GLY A 317 -0.28 -23.56 25.97
CA GLY A 317 0.05 -24.55 27.01
C GLY A 317 0.64 -25.83 26.48
N VAL A 318 0.39 -26.13 25.22
CA VAL A 318 1.02 -27.25 24.51
C VAL A 318 2.48 -26.94 24.19
N LEU A 319 2.83 -25.66 24.02
CA LEU A 319 4.20 -25.18 23.80
C LEU A 319 4.96 -25.03 25.13
N SER A 320 5.16 -26.15 25.84
CA SER A 320 5.84 -26.20 27.16
C SER A 320 7.31 -25.76 27.13
N VAL A 321 7.92 -25.66 25.94
CA VAL A 321 9.32 -25.24 25.73
C VAL A 321 9.54 -23.75 26.01
N LEU A 322 8.48 -22.93 26.02
CA LEU A 322 8.60 -21.48 26.25
C LEU A 322 8.51 -21.14 27.74
N PRO A 323 9.41 -20.28 28.27
CA PRO A 323 9.29 -19.74 29.62
C PRO A 323 7.92 -19.10 29.89
N PRO A 324 7.40 -19.18 31.12
CA PRO A 324 6.06 -18.70 31.48
C PRO A 324 5.89 -17.20 31.16
N ASP A 325 6.94 -16.42 31.35
CA ASP A 325 6.94 -14.98 31.12
C ASP A 325 6.78 -14.61 29.64
N ILE A 326 7.48 -15.36 28.75
CA ILE A 326 7.38 -15.19 27.29
C ILE A 326 6.00 -15.61 26.81
N ARG A 327 5.45 -16.68 27.40
CA ARG A 327 4.09 -17.14 27.10
C ARG A 327 3.04 -16.11 27.51
N ALA A 328 3.19 -15.45 28.66
CA ALA A 328 2.28 -14.38 29.08
C ALA A 328 2.31 -13.20 28.10
N LEU A 329 3.50 -12.80 27.63
CA LEU A 329 3.67 -11.76 26.62
C LEU A 329 3.02 -12.16 25.28
N LEU A 330 3.18 -13.42 24.85
CA LEU A 330 2.55 -14.00 23.66
C LEU A 330 1.03 -13.97 23.73
N VAL A 331 0.44 -14.44 24.84
CA VAL A 331 -1.01 -14.41 25.06
C VAL A 331 -1.52 -12.98 24.99
N LYS A 332 -0.79 -12.03 25.59
CA LYS A 332 -1.12 -10.60 25.53
C LYS A 332 -1.17 -10.11 24.09
N ASP A 333 -0.10 -10.29 23.33
CA ASP A 333 0.03 -9.76 21.97
C ASP A 333 -1.02 -10.38 21.02
N ILE A 334 -1.29 -11.69 21.11
CA ILE A 334 -2.33 -12.36 20.31
C ILE A 334 -3.73 -11.80 20.63
N ARG A 335 -4.05 -11.61 21.93
CA ARG A 335 -5.35 -11.05 22.32
C ARG A 335 -5.51 -9.60 21.87
N VAL A 336 -4.46 -8.79 21.97
CA VAL A 336 -4.47 -7.40 21.51
C VAL A 336 -4.68 -7.35 20.01
N PHE A 337 -3.98 -8.20 19.24
CA PHE A 337 -4.12 -8.29 17.79
C PHE A 337 -5.55 -8.67 17.37
N TRP A 338 -6.16 -9.69 17.99
CA TRP A 338 -7.54 -10.08 17.69
C TRP A 338 -8.60 -9.05 18.12
N ARG A 339 -8.32 -8.28 19.18
CA ARG A 339 -9.22 -7.21 19.64
C ARG A 339 -9.13 -5.96 18.77
N ASP A 340 -8.01 -5.72 18.09
CA ASP A 340 -7.87 -4.59 17.17
C ASP A 340 -8.39 -4.95 15.77
N THR A 341 -9.66 -4.61 15.54
CA THR A 341 -10.34 -4.80 14.25
C THR A 341 -9.62 -4.12 13.09
N THR A 342 -8.84 -3.05 13.37
CA THR A 342 -8.07 -2.35 12.33
C THR A 342 -6.92 -3.24 11.85
N GLN A 343 -6.16 -3.85 12.76
CA GLN A 343 -4.99 -4.66 12.40
C GLN A 343 -5.39 -5.95 11.70
N TRP A 344 -6.44 -6.64 12.18
CA TRP A 344 -6.91 -7.87 11.55
C TRP A 344 -7.55 -7.62 10.17
N GLY A 345 -8.34 -6.54 10.01
CA GLY A 345 -8.91 -6.16 8.72
C GLY A 345 -7.82 -5.83 7.69
N GLN A 346 -6.77 -5.13 8.12
CA GLN A 346 -5.60 -4.84 7.29
C GLN A 346 -4.81 -6.09 6.88
N THR A 347 -4.72 -7.07 7.79
CA THR A 347 -4.10 -8.37 7.56
C THR A 347 -4.87 -9.15 6.49
N LEU A 348 -6.19 -9.22 6.62
CA LEU A 348 -7.07 -9.90 5.67
C LEU A 348 -6.97 -9.31 4.25
N VAL A 349 -6.91 -7.98 4.12
CA VAL A 349 -6.70 -7.32 2.82
C VAL A 349 -5.37 -7.72 2.21
N LEU A 350 -4.29 -7.66 2.99
CA LEU A 350 -2.95 -7.97 2.50
C LEU A 350 -2.85 -9.43 2.04
N PHE A 351 -3.33 -10.38 2.85
CA PHE A 351 -3.34 -11.79 2.46
C PHE A 351 -4.32 -12.08 1.31
N GLY A 352 -5.44 -11.38 1.22
CA GLY A 352 -6.38 -11.49 0.10
C GLY A 352 -5.75 -11.05 -1.23
N LEU A 353 -5.07 -9.91 -1.24
CA LEU A 353 -4.30 -9.43 -2.41
C LEU A 353 -3.18 -10.40 -2.79
N LEU A 354 -2.48 -10.93 -1.79
CA LEU A 354 -1.42 -11.89 -1.99
C LEU A 354 -1.92 -13.22 -2.55
N GLY A 355 -3.09 -13.69 -2.10
CA GLY A 355 -3.76 -14.85 -2.68
C GLY A 355 -4.15 -14.61 -4.15
N ALA A 356 -4.69 -13.43 -4.46
CA ALA A 356 -5.00 -13.05 -5.85
C ALA A 356 -3.75 -13.01 -6.73
N TYR A 357 -2.64 -12.48 -6.23
CA TYR A 357 -1.34 -12.48 -6.90
C TYR A 357 -0.87 -13.90 -7.24
N ILE A 358 -0.87 -14.80 -6.26
CA ILE A 358 -0.44 -16.19 -6.42
C ILE A 358 -1.31 -16.92 -7.46
N ILE A 359 -2.64 -16.75 -7.40
CA ILE A 359 -3.56 -17.34 -8.38
C ILE A 359 -3.25 -16.84 -9.80
N ASN A 360 -2.95 -15.55 -9.95
CA ASN A 360 -2.65 -14.96 -11.26
C ASN A 360 -1.31 -15.46 -11.83
N LEU A 361 -0.28 -15.64 -10.99
CA LEU A 361 1.02 -16.19 -11.40
C LEU A 361 0.93 -17.56 -12.08
N ARG A 362 0.01 -18.43 -11.62
CA ARG A 362 -0.21 -19.76 -12.22
C ARG A 362 -0.49 -19.65 -13.72
N HIS A 363 -1.31 -18.67 -14.07
CA HIS A 363 -1.80 -18.49 -15.43
C HIS A 363 -0.70 -17.90 -16.32
N PHE A 364 0.07 -16.95 -15.78
CA PHE A 364 1.20 -16.37 -16.48
C PHE A 364 2.29 -17.40 -16.79
N SER A 365 2.58 -18.32 -15.86
CA SER A 365 3.61 -19.35 -16.06
C SER A 365 3.30 -20.36 -17.16
N GLN A 366 2.03 -20.59 -17.48
CA GLN A 366 1.64 -21.57 -18.51
C GLN A 366 1.87 -21.07 -19.94
N GLN A 367 2.00 -19.74 -20.13
CA GLN A 367 2.10 -19.10 -21.44
C GLN A 367 3.55 -18.68 -21.79
N LEU A 368 4.51 -18.92 -20.89
CA LEU A 368 5.90 -18.50 -21.07
C LEU A 368 6.77 -19.65 -21.60
N ASN A 369 6.94 -19.70 -22.92
CA ASN A 369 7.81 -20.68 -23.57
C ASN A 369 9.29 -20.25 -23.62
N HIS A 370 9.59 -18.96 -23.44
CA HIS A 370 10.97 -18.45 -23.58
C HIS A 370 11.74 -18.41 -22.24
N PRO A 371 12.96 -19.00 -22.14
CA PRO A 371 13.76 -19.08 -20.90
C PRO A 371 14.05 -17.73 -20.23
N PHE A 372 14.26 -16.66 -21.00
CA PHE A 372 14.45 -15.30 -20.48
C PHE A 372 13.29 -14.84 -19.59
N TRP A 373 12.05 -15.05 -20.02
CA TRP A 373 10.87 -14.59 -19.27
C TRP A 373 10.71 -15.39 -17.98
N VAL A 374 10.97 -16.69 -18.00
CA VAL A 374 10.99 -17.52 -16.79
C VAL A 374 12.03 -17.01 -15.79
N HIS A 375 13.23 -16.64 -16.28
CA HIS A 375 14.27 -16.04 -15.45
C HIS A 375 13.85 -14.71 -14.84
N LEU A 376 13.42 -13.77 -15.66
CA LEU A 376 13.02 -12.44 -15.21
C LEU A 376 11.86 -12.52 -14.20
N VAL A 377 10.82 -13.31 -14.51
CA VAL A 377 9.64 -13.48 -13.66
C VAL A 377 10.01 -14.13 -12.32
N SER A 378 10.97 -15.06 -12.30
CA SER A 378 11.44 -15.69 -11.06
C SER A 378 12.08 -14.70 -10.07
N TYR A 379 12.93 -13.80 -10.56
CA TYR A 379 13.56 -12.76 -9.74
C TYR A 379 12.59 -11.65 -9.37
N LEU A 380 11.67 -11.29 -10.27
CA LEU A 380 10.58 -10.37 -9.96
C LEU A 380 9.64 -10.96 -8.89
N ASN A 381 9.42 -12.28 -8.90
CA ASN A 381 8.65 -12.97 -7.87
C ASN A 381 9.38 -12.93 -6.51
N LEU A 382 10.69 -13.17 -6.48
CA LEU A 382 11.51 -12.95 -5.27
C LEU A 382 11.38 -11.50 -4.75
N GLY A 383 11.46 -10.53 -5.65
CA GLY A 383 11.25 -9.11 -5.35
C GLY A 383 9.85 -8.82 -4.79
N ALA A 384 8.80 -9.38 -5.41
CA ALA A 384 7.42 -9.22 -4.95
C ALA A 384 7.21 -9.85 -3.56
N CYS A 385 7.69 -11.08 -3.33
CA CYS A 385 7.62 -11.73 -2.02
C CYS A 385 8.35 -10.92 -0.94
N SER A 386 9.54 -10.39 -1.23
CA SER A 386 10.31 -9.59 -0.27
C SER A 386 9.71 -8.20 -0.04
N LEU A 387 9.11 -7.55 -1.04
CA LEU A 387 8.34 -6.31 -0.86
C LEU A 387 7.08 -6.52 -0.01
N ASN A 388 6.38 -7.63 -0.20
CA ASN A 388 5.24 -8.01 0.65
C ASN A 388 5.69 -8.24 2.09
N LEU A 389 6.84 -8.91 2.28
CA LEU A 389 7.44 -9.07 3.59
C LEU A 389 7.81 -7.72 4.24
N ALA A 390 8.49 -6.81 3.52
CA ALA A 390 8.82 -5.48 4.03
C ALA A 390 7.56 -4.67 4.41
N THR A 391 6.47 -4.84 3.66
CA THR A 391 5.18 -4.23 3.98
C THR A 391 4.59 -4.80 5.27
N LEU A 392 4.65 -6.12 5.45
CA LEU A 392 4.22 -6.80 6.68
C LEU A 392 5.04 -6.38 7.90
N THR A 393 6.38 -6.37 7.78
CA THR A 393 7.25 -5.99 8.90
C THR A 393 7.08 -4.53 9.27
N THR A 394 7.02 -3.63 8.29
CA THR A 394 6.82 -2.20 8.54
C THR A 394 5.44 -1.92 9.17
N ARG A 395 4.41 -2.69 8.81
CA ARG A 395 3.05 -2.46 9.32
C ARG A 395 2.80 -3.08 10.69
N PHE A 396 3.29 -4.29 10.94
CA PHE A 396 2.94 -5.08 12.12
C PHE A 396 4.07 -5.24 13.11
N VAL A 397 5.34 -5.15 12.67
CA VAL A 397 6.52 -5.42 13.50
C VAL A 397 7.14 -4.12 13.99
N TYR A 398 7.33 -3.13 13.12
CA TYR A 398 7.87 -1.81 13.48
C TYR A 398 7.10 -1.11 14.62
N PRO A 399 5.75 -1.00 14.60
CA PRO A 399 5.04 -0.26 15.64
C PRO A 399 4.93 -1.02 16.98
N GLN A 400 5.29 -2.31 17.06
CA GLN A 400 4.99 -3.14 18.26
C GLN A 400 5.56 -2.55 19.55
N PHE A 401 6.77 -2.02 19.50
CA PHE A 401 7.40 -1.40 20.66
C PHE A 401 6.74 -0.06 21.03
N SER A 402 6.34 0.72 20.02
CA SER A 402 5.63 1.99 20.23
C SER A 402 4.19 1.78 20.75
N LEU A 403 3.54 0.67 20.38
CA LEU A 403 2.18 0.31 20.81
C LEU A 403 2.08 -0.09 22.28
N GLU A 404 3.20 -0.41 22.95
CA GLU A 404 3.22 -0.52 24.41
C GLU A 404 2.90 0.86 25.06
N GLY A 405 3.15 1.95 24.32
CA GLY A 405 2.63 3.28 24.59
C GLY A 405 2.98 3.82 25.97
N LYS A 406 2.02 4.51 26.58
CA LYS A 406 2.15 5.07 27.95
C LYS A 406 2.26 4.00 29.04
N ARG A 407 2.05 2.72 28.72
CA ARG A 407 2.07 1.60 29.69
C ARG A 407 3.41 0.88 29.72
N LEU A 408 4.40 1.37 28.96
CA LEU A 408 5.75 0.80 28.93
C LEU A 408 6.38 0.67 30.32
N TRP A 409 6.09 1.59 31.25
CA TRP A 409 6.61 1.54 32.62
C TRP A 409 6.17 0.28 33.38
N ILE A 410 4.94 -0.22 33.17
CA ILE A 410 4.47 -1.48 33.78
C ILE A 410 5.32 -2.65 33.29
N VAL A 411 5.68 -2.61 32.01
CA VAL A 411 6.47 -3.64 31.34
C VAL A 411 7.95 -3.53 31.72
N GLY A 412 8.47 -2.32 31.94
CA GLY A 412 9.83 -2.07 32.40
C GLY A 412 10.06 -2.44 33.86
N LEU A 413 9.04 -2.35 34.73
CA LEU A 413 9.10 -2.82 36.11
C LEU A 413 8.96 -4.34 36.25
N ALA A 414 8.63 -5.04 35.17
CA ALA A 414 8.55 -6.49 35.18
C ALA A 414 9.97 -7.12 35.18
N PRO A 415 10.19 -8.27 35.85
CA PRO A 415 11.51 -8.89 36.02
C PRO A 415 12.17 -9.37 34.70
N LEU A 416 11.47 -9.25 33.58
CA LEU A 416 11.94 -9.61 32.25
C LEU A 416 12.98 -8.62 31.68
N GLY A 417 12.83 -7.34 32.02
CA GLY A 417 13.56 -6.23 31.43
C GLY A 417 13.20 -5.90 29.97
N LEU A 418 13.36 -4.64 29.57
CA LEU A 418 12.92 -4.15 28.25
C LEU A 418 13.73 -4.75 27.10
N VAL A 419 15.04 -4.95 27.31
CA VAL A 419 15.95 -5.56 26.32
C VAL A 419 15.50 -6.98 25.97
N ARG A 420 15.09 -7.79 26.95
CA ARG A 420 14.62 -9.16 26.72
C ARG A 420 13.31 -9.20 25.97
N ILE A 421 12.43 -8.23 26.21
CA ILE A 421 11.14 -8.10 25.52
C ILE A 421 11.35 -7.77 24.04
N VAL A 422 12.26 -6.85 23.72
CA VAL A 422 12.60 -6.53 22.32
C VAL A 422 13.18 -7.76 21.62
N LYS A 423 14.10 -8.50 22.25
CA LYS A 423 14.64 -9.76 21.71
C LYS A 423 13.55 -10.81 21.48
N THR A 424 12.62 -10.94 22.42
CA THR A 424 11.49 -11.89 22.33
C THR A 424 10.57 -11.52 21.19
N LYS A 425 10.21 -10.23 21.04
CA LYS A 425 9.43 -9.74 19.91
C LYS A 425 10.16 -9.94 18.58
N TYR A 426 11.49 -9.81 18.55
CA TYR A 426 12.29 -10.11 17.37
C TYR A 426 12.23 -11.55 16.92
N TRP A 427 12.44 -12.50 17.83
CA TRP A 427 12.34 -13.91 17.49
C TRP A 427 10.92 -14.30 17.09
N LEU A 428 9.90 -13.79 17.80
CA LEU A 428 8.51 -14.01 17.46
C LEU A 428 8.16 -13.50 16.06
N ALA A 429 8.49 -12.24 15.78
CA ALA A 429 8.23 -11.63 14.48
C ALA A 429 8.98 -12.37 13.36
N SER A 430 10.23 -12.74 13.60
CA SER A 430 11.06 -13.48 12.64
C SER A 430 10.47 -14.85 12.34
N VAL A 431 10.07 -15.64 13.35
CA VAL A 431 9.47 -16.96 13.13
C VAL A 431 8.12 -16.85 12.43
N ALA A 432 7.25 -15.93 12.85
CA ALA A 432 5.94 -15.75 12.24
C ALA A 432 6.04 -15.33 10.76
N SER A 433 6.89 -14.36 10.47
CA SER A 433 7.11 -13.88 9.10
C SER A 433 7.88 -14.88 8.24
N LEU A 434 8.78 -15.69 8.81
CA LEU A 434 9.47 -16.77 8.11
C LEU A 434 8.49 -17.85 7.67
N CYS A 435 7.57 -18.24 8.56
CA CYS A 435 6.55 -19.23 8.26
C CYS A 435 5.65 -18.76 7.09
N VAL A 436 5.23 -17.49 7.13
CA VAL A 436 4.44 -16.88 6.05
C VAL A 436 5.25 -16.80 4.74
N THR A 437 6.47 -16.28 4.78
CA THR A 437 7.27 -16.05 3.56
C THR A 437 7.78 -17.32 2.92
N MET A 438 8.16 -18.34 3.70
CA MET A 438 8.49 -19.65 3.19
C MET A 438 7.28 -20.29 2.49
N GLY A 439 6.09 -20.22 3.10
CA GLY A 439 4.86 -20.71 2.48
C GLY A 439 4.57 -20.01 1.14
N LEU A 440 4.76 -18.69 1.09
CA LEU A 440 4.53 -17.89 -0.11
C LEU A 440 5.52 -18.20 -1.24
N ILE A 441 6.82 -18.23 -0.95
CA ILE A 441 7.83 -18.48 -1.99
C ILE A 441 7.74 -19.92 -2.48
N TRP A 442 7.49 -20.88 -1.59
CA TRP A 442 7.31 -22.29 -1.95
C TRP A 442 6.10 -22.47 -2.87
N LEU A 443 4.94 -21.93 -2.48
CA LEU A 443 3.71 -22.00 -3.27
C LEU A 443 3.90 -21.31 -4.63
N SER A 444 4.52 -20.13 -4.65
CA SER A 444 4.79 -19.38 -5.89
C SER A 444 5.73 -20.16 -6.81
N CYS A 445 6.85 -20.69 -6.31
CA CYS A 445 7.79 -21.49 -7.11
C CYS A 445 7.18 -22.79 -7.61
N HIS A 446 6.33 -23.45 -6.80
CA HIS A 446 5.61 -24.64 -7.21
C HIS A 446 4.62 -24.34 -8.34
N MET A 447 3.91 -23.21 -8.26
CA MET A 447 2.97 -22.78 -9.31
C MET A 447 3.67 -22.33 -10.60
N LEU A 448 4.92 -21.88 -10.50
CA LEU A 448 5.80 -21.60 -11.65
C LEU A 448 6.49 -22.86 -12.21
N LYS A 449 6.19 -24.07 -11.68
CA LYS A 449 6.78 -25.36 -12.09
C LYS A 449 8.32 -25.33 -12.17
N MET A 450 8.96 -24.66 -11.22
CA MET A 450 10.43 -24.50 -11.23
C MET A 450 11.17 -25.75 -10.72
N PRO A 451 12.40 -25.99 -11.22
CA PRO A 451 13.24 -27.06 -10.69
C PRO A 451 13.62 -26.81 -9.22
N LEU A 452 13.73 -27.89 -8.45
CA LEU A 452 13.98 -27.87 -7.00
C LEU A 452 15.20 -27.02 -6.60
N GLY A 453 16.29 -27.05 -7.37
CA GLY A 453 17.49 -26.26 -7.09
C GLY A 453 17.27 -24.74 -7.10
N ARG A 454 16.42 -24.24 -8.00
CA ARG A 454 16.05 -22.80 -8.05
C ARG A 454 15.12 -22.42 -6.89
N THR A 455 14.19 -23.32 -6.55
CA THR A 455 13.30 -23.11 -5.41
C THR A 455 14.08 -23.01 -4.11
N LEU A 456 15.05 -23.90 -3.86
CA LEU A 456 15.90 -23.87 -2.67
C LEU A 456 16.75 -22.59 -2.61
N TYR A 457 17.29 -22.14 -3.75
CA TYR A 457 18.01 -20.86 -3.86
C TYR A 457 17.15 -19.68 -3.39
N PHE A 458 15.90 -19.58 -3.88
CA PHE A 458 15.00 -18.52 -3.47
C PHE A 458 14.51 -18.65 -2.02
N VAL A 459 14.25 -19.86 -1.53
CA VAL A 459 13.90 -20.12 -0.14
C VAL A 459 15.01 -19.65 0.81
N ALA A 460 16.26 -19.98 0.49
CA ALA A 460 17.42 -19.55 1.28
C ALA A 460 17.59 -18.03 1.27
N ALA A 461 17.48 -17.41 0.09
CA ALA A 461 17.56 -15.95 -0.04
C ALA A 461 16.47 -15.25 0.78
N VAL A 462 15.21 -15.67 0.63
CA VAL A 462 14.07 -15.10 1.38
C VAL A 462 14.25 -15.29 2.87
N ALA A 463 14.74 -16.45 3.34
CA ALA A 463 14.98 -16.68 4.76
C ALA A 463 15.94 -15.65 5.37
N VAL A 464 17.07 -15.36 4.68
CA VAL A 464 18.02 -14.32 5.10
C VAL A 464 17.38 -12.92 5.06
N MET A 465 16.61 -12.62 4.01
CA MET A 465 15.88 -11.34 3.91
C MET A 465 14.87 -11.17 5.03
N THR A 466 14.21 -12.25 5.47
CA THR A 466 13.25 -12.23 6.58
C THR A 466 13.91 -11.78 7.88
N PHE A 467 15.03 -12.38 8.27
CA PHE A 467 15.74 -11.96 9.49
C PHE A 467 16.22 -10.50 9.38
N THR A 468 16.74 -10.11 8.21
CA THR A 468 17.23 -8.75 7.96
C THR A 468 16.12 -7.70 8.10
N LEU A 469 14.98 -7.91 7.42
CA LEU A 469 13.86 -6.98 7.43
C LEU A 469 13.18 -6.87 8.80
N ASN A 470 13.10 -7.96 9.57
CA ASN A 470 12.61 -7.92 10.96
C ASN A 470 13.60 -7.21 11.89
N GLY A 471 14.91 -7.44 11.71
CA GLY A 471 15.96 -6.78 12.49
C GLY A 471 15.95 -5.28 12.27
N LEU A 472 15.82 -4.86 11.01
CA LEU A 472 15.65 -3.48 10.61
C LEU A 472 14.38 -2.86 11.23
N ALA A 473 13.23 -3.52 11.09
CA ALA A 473 11.94 -3.00 11.59
C ALA A 473 11.91 -2.84 13.11
N ILE A 474 12.39 -3.84 13.86
CA ILE A 474 12.40 -3.80 15.33
C ILE A 474 13.49 -2.87 15.85
N GLY A 475 14.68 -2.92 15.23
CA GLY A 475 15.78 -2.04 15.58
C GLY A 475 15.39 -0.57 15.45
N LEU A 476 14.82 -0.17 14.31
CA LEU A 476 14.35 1.19 14.09
C LEU A 476 13.11 1.54 14.93
N GLY A 477 12.19 0.59 15.15
CA GLY A 477 11.03 0.79 16.01
C GLY A 477 11.38 1.02 17.48
N ALA A 478 12.47 0.40 17.96
CA ALA A 478 13.06 0.64 19.28
C ALA A 478 13.92 1.91 19.32
N LEU A 479 14.58 2.27 18.21
CA LEU A 479 15.42 3.46 18.12
C LEU A 479 14.61 4.76 18.07
N TYR A 480 13.45 4.77 17.41
CA TYR A 480 12.57 5.94 17.28
C TYR A 480 11.14 5.66 17.76
N PRO A 481 10.95 5.39 19.07
CA PRO A 481 9.63 5.05 19.57
C PRO A 481 8.70 6.27 19.61
N ASN A 482 7.43 6.07 19.29
CA ASN A 482 6.39 7.09 19.43
C ASN A 482 5.27 6.62 20.37
N PHE A 483 5.45 6.88 21.67
CA PHE A 483 4.50 6.47 22.72
C PHE A 483 3.25 7.36 22.84
N LYS A 484 3.20 8.49 22.12
CA LYS A 484 2.07 9.43 22.19
C LYS A 484 0.90 9.01 21.33
N GLU A 485 1.17 8.22 20.28
CA GLU A 485 0.18 7.81 19.29
C GLU A 485 -0.23 6.36 19.52
N ASP A 486 -1.54 6.12 19.65
CA ASP A 486 -2.08 4.77 19.84
C ASP A 486 -2.41 4.07 18.50
N ASN A 487 -2.37 4.81 17.38
CA ASN A 487 -2.72 4.28 16.06
C ASN A 487 -1.47 3.77 15.33
N PRO A 488 -1.39 2.45 15.02
CA PRO A 488 -0.23 1.87 14.33
C PRO A 488 0.05 2.53 12.98
N THR A 489 -1.00 2.89 12.24
CA THR A 489 -0.83 3.50 10.90
C THR A 489 -0.11 4.85 10.99
N LYS A 490 -0.39 5.63 12.04
CA LYS A 490 0.24 6.94 12.26
C LYS A 490 1.66 6.82 12.80
N ILE A 491 1.94 5.80 13.60
CA ILE A 491 3.30 5.47 14.05
C ILE A 491 4.19 5.14 12.84
N VAL A 492 3.69 4.33 11.91
CA VAL A 492 4.41 3.92 10.69
C VAL A 492 4.64 5.09 9.73
N SER A 493 3.70 6.04 9.65
CA SER A 493 3.88 7.28 8.89
C SER A 493 4.83 8.29 9.55
N GLY A 494 5.33 8.01 10.76
CA GLY A 494 6.33 8.85 11.43
C GLY A 494 7.73 8.72 10.84
N PHE A 495 8.66 9.54 11.33
CA PHE A 495 10.07 9.59 10.91
C PHE A 495 10.71 8.21 10.78
N GLY A 496 10.67 7.41 11.86
CA GLY A 496 11.34 6.11 11.89
C GLY A 496 10.69 5.07 10.96
N GLY A 497 9.37 5.16 10.73
CA GLY A 497 8.66 4.22 9.88
C GLY A 497 8.89 4.50 8.40
N THR A 498 8.93 5.78 7.99
CA THR A 498 9.36 6.15 6.62
C THR A 498 10.81 5.76 6.37
N PHE A 499 11.71 5.96 7.33
CA PHE A 499 13.11 5.55 7.21
C PHE A 499 13.25 4.02 7.09
N CYS A 500 12.49 3.26 7.88
CA CYS A 500 12.42 1.80 7.79
C CYS A 500 11.94 1.34 6.41
N LEU A 501 10.90 1.98 5.86
CA LEU A 501 10.37 1.66 4.53
C LEU A 501 11.42 1.89 3.45
N VAL A 502 12.06 3.07 3.43
CA VAL A 502 13.06 3.43 2.41
C VAL A 502 14.25 2.47 2.46
N LEU A 503 14.79 2.20 3.65
CA LEU A 503 15.90 1.24 3.80
C LEU A 503 15.50 -0.18 3.40
N SER A 504 14.30 -0.63 3.75
CA SER A 504 13.79 -1.94 3.35
C SER A 504 13.69 -2.05 1.81
N PHE A 505 13.20 -1.00 1.15
CA PHE A 505 13.10 -0.97 -0.32
C PHE A 505 14.48 -1.01 -0.98
N LEU A 506 15.42 -0.16 -0.54
CA LEU A 506 16.79 -0.14 -1.05
C LEU A 506 17.48 -1.49 -0.84
N TYR A 507 17.31 -2.10 0.34
CA TYR A 507 17.80 -3.44 0.64
C TYR A 507 17.27 -4.48 -0.34
N ILE A 508 15.95 -4.48 -0.60
CA ILE A 508 15.33 -5.44 -1.50
C ILE A 508 15.85 -5.28 -2.92
N VAL A 509 15.88 -4.07 -3.46
CA VAL A 509 16.36 -3.80 -4.82
C VAL A 509 17.84 -4.19 -4.94
N ALA A 510 18.69 -3.82 -3.98
CA ALA A 510 20.09 -4.20 -3.98
C ALA A 510 20.27 -5.72 -3.88
N SER A 511 19.52 -6.39 -3.00
CA SER A 511 19.61 -7.84 -2.79
C SER A 511 19.15 -8.61 -4.02
N VAL A 512 18.01 -8.25 -4.60
CA VAL A 512 17.47 -8.93 -5.79
C VAL A 512 18.38 -8.71 -7.00
N THR A 513 18.93 -7.51 -7.19
CA THR A 513 19.87 -7.25 -8.29
C THR A 513 21.18 -8.00 -8.12
N LEU A 514 21.76 -8.03 -6.91
CA LEU A 514 22.95 -8.84 -6.60
C LEU A 514 22.69 -10.32 -6.86
N LEU A 515 21.57 -10.86 -6.40
CA LEU A 515 21.21 -12.27 -6.59
C LEU A 515 20.87 -12.61 -8.04
N ALA A 516 20.31 -11.67 -8.82
CA ALA A 516 20.01 -11.85 -10.24
C ALA A 516 21.30 -11.85 -11.08
N VAL A 517 22.19 -10.89 -10.85
CA VAL A 517 23.50 -10.76 -11.54
C VAL A 517 24.44 -11.90 -11.17
N GLY A 518 24.39 -12.35 -9.91
CA GLY A 518 25.21 -13.46 -9.40
C GLY A 518 24.67 -14.84 -9.70
N SER A 519 23.56 -14.95 -10.43
CA SER A 519 22.88 -16.24 -10.57
C SER A 519 23.59 -17.20 -11.53
N PRO A 520 23.58 -18.52 -11.24
CA PRO A 520 24.14 -19.54 -12.13
C PRO A 520 23.45 -19.62 -13.50
N TRP A 521 22.30 -18.96 -13.64
CA TRP A 521 21.43 -19.06 -14.81
C TRP A 521 21.24 -17.71 -15.52
N SER A 522 22.16 -16.75 -15.29
CA SER A 522 22.10 -15.43 -15.93
C SER A 522 22.31 -15.54 -17.45
N TRP A 523 21.42 -14.90 -18.22
CA TRP A 523 21.48 -14.85 -19.69
C TRP A 523 22.71 -14.11 -20.24
N THR A 524 23.30 -13.21 -19.45
CA THR A 524 24.36 -12.31 -19.91
C THR A 524 25.75 -12.95 -20.05
N ARG A 525 25.94 -14.24 -19.70
CA ARG A 525 27.23 -14.91 -19.93
C ARG A 525 27.04 -16.34 -20.43
N LEU A 526 27.35 -16.55 -21.71
CA LEU A 526 27.58 -17.84 -22.38
C LEU A 526 28.91 -18.51 -21.95
N GLY A 527 29.40 -18.24 -20.73
CA GLY A 527 30.63 -18.82 -20.19
C GLY A 527 30.37 -19.38 -18.79
N GLU A 528 31.06 -20.46 -18.43
CA GLU A 528 30.86 -21.11 -17.13
C GLU A 528 30.93 -20.09 -15.98
N PRO A 529 29.94 -20.07 -15.09
CA PRO A 529 29.98 -19.19 -13.93
C PRO A 529 31.20 -19.56 -13.09
N THR A 530 32.21 -18.68 -13.09
CA THR A 530 33.35 -18.83 -12.20
C THR A 530 32.81 -18.83 -10.79
N VAL A 531 33.05 -19.91 -10.04
CA VAL A 531 32.55 -20.11 -8.66
C VAL A 531 32.80 -18.87 -7.78
N GLY A 532 33.90 -18.14 -8.02
CA GLY A 532 34.24 -16.89 -7.35
C GLY A 532 33.23 -15.75 -7.53
N TRP A 533 32.57 -15.61 -8.69
CA TRP A 533 31.56 -14.55 -8.92
C TRP A 533 30.23 -14.86 -8.21
N LEU A 534 29.84 -16.14 -8.20
CA LEU A 534 28.66 -16.61 -7.48
C LEU A 534 28.87 -16.48 -5.97
N ALA A 535 30.03 -16.93 -5.48
CA ALA A 535 30.42 -16.78 -4.07
C ALA A 535 30.52 -15.30 -3.68
N GLY A 536 31.08 -14.44 -4.53
CA GLY A 536 31.16 -13.00 -4.30
C GLY A 536 29.80 -12.31 -4.22
N SER A 537 28.84 -12.73 -5.06
CA SER A 537 27.47 -12.18 -5.05
C SER A 537 26.70 -12.60 -3.80
N TRP A 538 26.83 -13.87 -3.38
CA TRP A 538 26.25 -14.35 -2.12
C TRP A 538 26.92 -13.74 -0.89
N ALA A 539 28.25 -13.58 -0.90
CA ALA A 539 28.98 -12.91 0.16
C ALA A 539 28.57 -11.45 0.27
N GLY A 540 28.43 -10.74 -0.86
CA GLY A 540 27.92 -9.37 -0.91
C GLY A 540 26.50 -9.27 -0.37
N PHE A 541 25.61 -10.18 -0.78
CA PHE A 541 24.24 -10.28 -0.26
C PHE A 541 24.20 -10.55 1.25
N ALA A 542 24.99 -11.51 1.74
CA ALA A 542 25.06 -11.86 3.15
C ALA A 542 25.63 -10.71 3.99
N PHE A 543 26.71 -10.06 3.51
CA PHE A 543 27.32 -8.90 4.16
C PHE A 543 26.33 -7.74 4.27
N LEU A 544 25.66 -7.40 3.17
CA LEU A 544 24.65 -6.35 3.13
C LEU A 544 23.46 -6.67 4.06
N SER A 545 23.05 -7.93 4.11
CA SER A 545 21.98 -8.44 4.98
C SER A 545 22.36 -8.35 6.47
N VAL A 546 23.56 -8.78 6.84
CA VAL A 546 24.06 -8.68 8.21
C VAL A 546 24.20 -7.22 8.62
N LEU A 547 24.76 -6.37 7.77
CA LEU A 547 24.97 -4.95 8.06
C LEU A 547 23.63 -4.24 8.36
N LEU A 548 22.64 -4.42 7.49
CA LEU A 548 21.34 -3.76 7.63
C LEU A 548 20.42 -4.41 8.67
N GLY A 549 20.56 -5.70 8.96
CA GLY A 549 19.78 -6.37 9.99
C GLY A 549 20.36 -6.16 11.40
N TRP A 550 21.68 -6.25 11.54
CA TRP A 550 22.36 -6.25 12.83
C TRP A 550 22.58 -4.85 13.40
N ILE A 551 23.00 -3.88 12.59
CA ILE A 551 23.34 -2.53 13.08
C ILE A 551 22.12 -1.85 13.71
N PRO A 552 20.95 -1.75 13.05
CA PRO A 552 19.78 -1.11 13.63
C PRO A 552 19.29 -1.84 14.87
N LEU A 553 19.32 -3.17 14.87
CA LEU A 553 18.93 -3.98 16.03
C LEU A 553 19.85 -3.70 17.23
N ARG A 554 21.17 -3.68 17.03
CA ARG A 554 22.14 -3.40 18.10
C ARG A 554 22.01 -1.99 18.64
N LEU A 555 21.80 -0.99 17.77
CA LEU A 555 21.57 0.40 18.18
C LEU A 555 20.25 0.53 18.96
N GLY A 556 19.18 -0.13 18.50
CA GLY A 556 17.89 -0.18 19.19
C GLY A 556 18.00 -0.80 20.59
N LEU A 557 18.67 -1.95 20.71
CA LEU A 557 18.89 -2.61 22.01
C LEU A 557 19.71 -1.74 22.98
N ARG A 558 20.76 -1.06 22.50
CA ARG A 558 21.55 -0.13 23.33
C ARG A 558 20.71 1.04 23.84
N ARG A 559 19.86 1.61 22.97
CA ARG A 559 18.98 2.71 23.37
C ARG A 559 17.95 2.26 24.40
N VAL A 560 17.37 1.07 24.22
CA VAL A 560 16.41 0.50 25.17
C VAL A 560 17.06 0.22 26.53
N ALA A 561 18.30 -0.28 26.56
CA ALA A 561 19.03 -0.47 27.82
C ALA A 561 19.26 0.87 28.56
N ALA A 562 19.53 1.96 27.84
CA ALA A 562 19.64 3.30 28.42
C ALA A 562 18.30 3.92 28.86
N PHE A 563 17.17 3.38 28.39
CA PHE A 563 15.83 3.76 28.86
C PHE A 563 15.39 2.99 30.11
N GLU A 564 16.05 1.88 30.41
CA GLU A 564 15.76 0.99 31.52
C GLU A 564 16.54 1.35 32.80
N LEU A 565 17.71 1.98 32.62
CA LEU A 565 18.49 2.67 33.66
C LEU A 565 17.91 4.05 33.94
#